data_AF-A0AAU7F8A6-F1
#
_entry.id   AF-A0AAU7F8A6-F1
#
_cell.length_a   1.000
_cell.length_b   1.000
_cell.length_c   1.000
_cell.angle_alpha   90.00
_cell.angle_beta   90.00
_cell.angle_gamma   90.00
#
_symmetry.space_group_name_H-M   'P 1'
#
loop_
_entity.id
_entity.type
_entity.pdbx_description
1 polymer ?
#
loop_
_entity_poly.entity_id
_entity_poly.type
_entity_poly.pdbx_seq_one_letter_code
_entity_poly.pdbx_strand_id
1 'polypeptide(L)'
;MLTAKGNHARKNINQRELESLRKALDDEGESIELNEDSRGFISPFRAQVTLSGAHLPSDFVKDTVHKFQGWECNEIVFSTVLDKKRHNQERLGFVDDPRMVNVAVSRAKNRFTLVTGDEVFTANNGHIAALIRYVEYYAQDGQIVRAPVVSAFDLLYQEYDESLARLHAQLRSEDSRFKSEQIVAQLLRDALSKASYGALTCHTQIRLNQIASSINPALTKDELNFMHNRASCDFVLYFRVGKTPLGVIEVDGGSHDRPEQVARDNLKNSILAKSNIHILRLRTVESSIEEKIDGFLAQWASSVASV
;
A
#
# COMPACT_ATOMS: atom_id res chain seq x y z
N MET A 1 14.71 0.34 -11.56
CA MET A 1 13.81 -0.41 -10.66
C MET A 1 12.39 -0.39 -11.22
N LEU A 2 11.78 -1.57 -11.35
CA LEU A 2 10.42 -1.74 -11.87
C LEU A 2 9.48 -2.18 -10.75
N THR A 3 8.31 -1.55 -10.63
CA THR A 3 7.28 -1.95 -9.68
C THR A 3 6.42 -3.10 -10.20
N ALA A 4 5.71 -3.79 -9.30
CA ALA A 4 4.78 -4.85 -9.68
C ALA A 4 3.72 -4.36 -10.67
N LYS A 5 3.26 -5.28 -11.54
CA LYS A 5 2.17 -5.01 -12.49
C LYS A 5 0.93 -4.49 -11.77
N GLY A 6 0.17 -3.65 -12.46
CA GLY A 6 -1.07 -3.08 -11.95
C GLY A 6 -1.14 -1.57 -12.12
N ASN A 7 -2.31 -1.02 -11.78
CA ASN A 7 -2.62 0.38 -12.00
C ASN A 7 -2.63 1.16 -10.68
N HIS A 8 -1.45 1.28 -10.09
CA HIS A 8 -1.20 1.80 -8.74
C HIS A 8 -1.19 3.33 -8.66
N ALA A 9 -1.18 4.03 -9.79
CA ALA A 9 -1.12 5.49 -9.81
C ALA A 9 -2.52 6.11 -9.69
N ARG A 10 -2.68 7.06 -8.75
CA ARG A 10 -3.95 7.78 -8.50
C ARG A 10 -3.63 9.21 -8.09
N LYS A 11 -4.32 10.22 -8.64
CA LYS A 11 -4.15 11.64 -8.26
C LYS A 11 -2.66 12.10 -8.18
N ASN A 12 -1.81 11.64 -9.09
CA ASN A 12 -0.37 11.92 -9.11
C ASN A 12 0.43 11.36 -7.92
N ILE A 13 -0.04 10.28 -7.30
CA ILE A 13 0.73 9.47 -6.37
C ILE A 13 0.78 8.02 -6.84
N ASN A 14 1.89 7.35 -6.56
CA ASN A 14 2.07 5.92 -6.74
C ASN A 14 2.76 5.38 -5.48
N GLN A 15 1.94 4.89 -4.54
CA GLN A 15 2.42 4.35 -3.27
C GLN A 15 3.28 3.10 -3.48
N ARG A 16 2.98 2.30 -4.52
CA ARG A 16 3.75 1.08 -4.82
C ARG A 16 5.18 1.37 -5.22
N GLU A 17 5.44 2.49 -5.92
CA GLU A 17 6.82 2.94 -6.21
C GLU A 17 7.61 3.22 -4.93
N LEU A 18 6.99 3.89 -3.95
CA LEU A 18 7.64 4.23 -2.69
C LEU A 18 7.86 3.01 -1.78
N GLU A 19 6.86 2.12 -1.69
CA GLU A 19 6.98 0.86 -0.93
C GLU A 19 8.07 -0.03 -1.53
N SER A 20 8.09 -0.15 -2.86
CA SER A 20 9.10 -0.94 -3.55
C SER A 20 10.49 -0.35 -3.31
N LEU A 21 10.65 0.97 -3.47
CA LEU A 21 11.92 1.66 -3.22
C LEU A 21 12.39 1.47 -1.79
N ARG A 22 11.51 1.62 -0.79
CA ARG A 22 11.84 1.41 0.62
C ARG A 22 12.35 -0.01 0.85
N LYS A 23 11.66 -1.02 0.32
CA LYS A 23 12.10 -2.42 0.44
C LYS A 23 13.46 -2.67 -0.20
N ALA A 24 13.70 -2.13 -1.40
CA ALA A 24 15.00 -2.26 -2.05
C ALA A 24 16.14 -1.62 -1.23
N LEU A 25 15.89 -0.47 -0.60
CA LEU A 25 16.85 0.17 0.30
C LEU A 25 17.10 -0.65 1.57
N ASP A 26 16.07 -1.34 2.09
CA ASP A 26 16.20 -2.22 3.26
C ASP A 26 16.99 -3.49 2.92
N ASP A 27 16.76 -4.07 1.73
CA ASP A 27 17.43 -5.28 1.24
C ASP A 27 18.91 -5.04 0.90
N GLU A 28 19.28 -3.83 0.42
CA GLU A 28 20.69 -3.46 0.16
C GLU A 28 21.53 -3.37 1.45
N GLY A 29 20.90 -3.22 2.62
CA GLY A 29 21.58 -2.96 3.90
C GLY A 29 22.17 -1.56 3.98
N GLU A 30 22.34 -1.02 5.20
CA GLU A 30 23.05 0.26 5.39
C GLU A 30 24.54 0.09 5.04
N SER A 31 24.88 0.24 3.76
CA SER A 31 26.26 0.44 3.33
C SER A 31 26.36 1.72 2.51
N ILE A 32 26.71 2.79 3.21
CA ILE A 32 27.81 3.71 2.93
C ILE A 32 27.82 4.64 4.15
N GLU A 33 29.00 4.85 4.72
CA GLU A 33 29.27 5.80 5.80
C GLU A 33 28.35 7.03 5.71
N LEU A 34 27.74 7.40 6.84
CA LEU A 34 27.02 8.66 7.05
C LEU A 34 27.99 9.86 6.90
N ASN A 35 28.64 9.96 5.75
CA ASN A 35 29.19 11.21 5.28
C ASN A 35 27.99 12.01 4.77
N GLU A 36 27.96 13.29 5.09
CA GLU A 36 26.88 14.27 4.94
C GLU A 36 26.37 14.49 3.50
N ASP A 37 26.70 13.59 2.56
CA ASP A 37 26.32 13.69 1.18
C ASP A 37 24.91 13.14 0.93
N SER A 38 23.97 14.08 0.99
CA SER A 38 22.53 13.90 0.78
C SER A 38 22.12 12.88 -0.30
N ARG A 39 21.12 12.04 0.03
CA ARG A 39 20.29 11.31 -0.94
C ARG A 39 19.14 12.20 -1.37
N GLY A 40 18.80 12.21 -2.66
CA GLY A 40 17.69 13.00 -3.20
C GLY A 40 16.57 12.13 -3.74
N PHE A 41 15.34 12.46 -3.43
CA PHE A 41 14.14 11.90 -4.05
C PHE A 41 13.45 13.00 -4.87
N ILE A 42 13.31 12.75 -6.16
CA ILE A 42 12.67 13.67 -7.09
C ILE A 42 11.51 13.02 -7.82
N SER A 43 10.46 13.80 -8.06
CA SER A 43 9.30 13.37 -8.84
C SER A 43 8.72 14.53 -9.65
N PRO A 44 8.07 14.28 -10.80
CA PRO A 44 7.37 15.34 -11.55
C PRO A 44 6.23 15.97 -10.74
N PHE A 45 5.68 15.24 -9.77
CA PHE A 45 4.45 15.61 -9.09
C PHE A 45 4.65 15.91 -7.62
N ARG A 46 4.15 17.07 -7.18
CA ARG A 46 4.18 17.51 -5.78
C ARG A 46 3.50 16.51 -4.83
N ALA A 47 2.42 15.87 -5.26
CA ALA A 47 1.69 14.91 -4.43
C ALA A 47 2.55 13.69 -4.07
N GLN A 48 3.34 13.17 -5.03
CA GLN A 48 4.27 12.07 -4.77
C GLN A 48 5.41 12.48 -3.83
N VAL A 49 5.93 13.70 -3.98
CA VAL A 49 6.92 14.27 -3.06
C VAL A 49 6.35 14.33 -1.64
N THR A 50 5.13 14.82 -1.46
CA THR A 50 4.47 14.86 -0.14
C THR A 50 4.31 13.45 0.43
N LEU A 51 3.85 12.48 -0.39
CA LEU A 51 3.68 11.09 0.04
C LEU A 51 5.01 10.45 0.46
N SER A 52 6.11 10.75 -0.24
CA SER A 52 7.45 10.22 0.06
C SER A 52 7.93 10.59 1.47
N GLY A 53 7.39 11.66 2.07
CA GLY A 53 7.69 12.05 3.45
C GLY A 53 7.32 10.97 4.48
N ALA A 54 6.28 10.19 4.24
CA ALA A 54 5.82 9.13 5.14
C ALA A 54 6.45 7.75 4.86
N HIS A 55 7.11 7.58 3.71
CA HIS A 55 7.61 6.27 3.26
C HIS A 55 9.13 6.18 3.18
N LEU A 56 9.82 7.29 2.94
CA LEU A 56 11.27 7.32 2.79
C LEU A 56 11.94 7.91 4.03
N PRO A 57 13.16 7.43 4.38
CA PRO A 57 13.98 7.97 5.46
C PRO A 57 14.12 9.49 5.45
N SER A 58 14.43 10.07 6.62
CA SER A 58 14.50 11.53 6.81
C SER A 58 15.70 12.19 6.16
N ASP A 59 16.75 11.44 5.85
CA ASP A 59 17.97 11.91 5.19
C ASP A 59 17.81 12.11 3.67
N PHE A 60 16.66 11.71 3.10
CA PHE A 60 16.30 12.07 1.73
C PHE A 60 15.83 13.53 1.63
N VAL A 61 16.50 14.32 0.79
CA VAL A 61 16.00 15.62 0.32
C VAL A 61 14.92 15.36 -0.74
N LYS A 62 13.70 15.83 -0.50
CA LYS A 62 12.51 15.49 -1.31
C LYS A 62 11.94 16.74 -1.97
N ASP A 63 12.00 16.85 -3.29
CA ASP A 63 11.30 17.93 -4.02
C ASP A 63 10.90 17.53 -5.45
N THR A 64 10.13 18.39 -6.11
CA THR A 64 9.80 18.23 -7.52
C THR A 64 11.01 18.52 -8.39
N VAL A 65 11.13 17.85 -9.55
CA VAL A 65 12.25 18.02 -10.50
C VAL A 65 12.59 19.50 -10.76
N HIS A 66 11.57 20.32 -11.00
CA HIS A 66 11.73 21.76 -11.26
C HIS A 66 12.35 22.56 -10.10
N LYS A 67 12.06 22.17 -8.85
CA LYS A 67 12.61 22.85 -7.65
C LYS A 67 13.98 22.34 -7.26
N PHE A 68 14.33 21.13 -7.69
CA PHE A 68 15.66 20.54 -7.47
C PHE A 68 16.72 21.09 -8.44
N GLN A 69 16.34 21.97 -9.36
CA GLN A 69 17.26 22.54 -10.34
C GLN A 69 18.33 23.40 -9.63
N GLY A 70 19.59 23.02 -9.79
CA GLY A 70 20.74 23.66 -9.14
C GLY A 70 21.25 22.96 -7.88
N TRP A 71 20.57 21.89 -7.43
CA TRP A 71 21.00 21.05 -6.32
C TRP A 71 21.53 19.71 -6.85
N GLU A 72 22.50 19.11 -6.18
CA GLU A 72 23.09 17.82 -6.55
C GLU A 72 23.26 16.94 -5.31
N CYS A 73 23.02 15.65 -5.47
CA CYS A 73 23.12 14.64 -4.42
C CYS A 73 24.05 13.50 -4.87
N ASN A 74 24.64 12.79 -3.92
CA ASN A 74 25.43 11.60 -4.27
C ASN A 74 24.55 10.54 -4.93
N GLU A 75 23.33 10.40 -4.42
CA GLU A 75 22.34 9.48 -4.94
C GLU A 75 21.06 10.23 -5.27
N ILE A 76 20.48 9.93 -6.43
CA ILE A 76 19.18 10.44 -6.83
C ILE A 76 18.27 9.29 -7.17
N VAL A 77 17.08 9.32 -6.58
CA VAL A 77 15.97 8.47 -6.96
C VAL A 77 14.93 9.31 -7.69
N PHE A 78 14.59 8.92 -8.93
CA PHE A 78 13.58 9.57 -9.74
C PHE A 78 12.35 8.67 -9.90
N SER A 79 11.22 9.11 -9.37
CA SER A 79 9.92 8.41 -9.42
C SER A 79 9.02 9.03 -10.50
N THR A 80 8.72 8.23 -11.53
CA THR A 80 7.87 8.67 -12.66
C THR A 80 6.40 8.75 -12.30
N VAL A 81 5.94 8.02 -11.28
CA VAL A 81 4.55 7.93 -10.79
C VAL A 81 3.57 7.27 -11.75
N LEU A 82 3.86 7.25 -13.06
CA LEU A 82 2.90 6.81 -14.07
C LEU A 82 2.66 5.30 -14.03
N ASP A 83 1.43 4.92 -14.39
CA ASP A 83 1.03 3.54 -14.66
C ASP A 83 0.43 3.42 -16.07
N LYS A 84 -0.02 2.21 -16.45
CA LYS A 84 -0.59 1.93 -17.78
C LYS A 84 -1.97 2.57 -18.04
N LYS A 85 -2.61 3.26 -17.08
CA LYS A 85 -3.96 3.83 -17.29
C LYS A 85 -3.96 4.95 -18.32
N ARG A 86 -5.04 4.99 -19.12
CA ARG A 86 -5.26 6.00 -20.18
C ARG A 86 -5.11 7.46 -19.72
N HIS A 87 -5.60 7.83 -18.53
CA HIS A 87 -5.47 9.21 -18.05
C HIS A 87 -4.03 9.57 -17.61
N ASN A 88 -3.20 8.57 -17.30
CA ASN A 88 -1.77 8.78 -17.03
C ASN A 88 -0.98 8.86 -18.34
N GLN A 89 -1.45 8.21 -19.41
CA GLN A 89 -0.88 8.37 -20.75
C GLN A 89 -0.99 9.82 -21.27
N GLU A 90 -2.03 10.56 -20.89
CA GLU A 90 -2.15 12.01 -21.21
C GLU A 90 -1.06 12.85 -20.53
N ARG A 91 -0.52 12.38 -19.40
CA ARG A 91 0.58 13.03 -18.67
C ARG A 91 1.95 12.54 -19.11
N LEU A 92 2.00 11.52 -19.97
CA LEU A 92 3.25 10.92 -20.43
C LEU A 92 4.15 11.97 -21.07
N GLY A 93 3.62 12.85 -21.92
CA GLY A 93 4.41 13.93 -22.53
C GLY A 93 4.98 14.96 -21.55
N PHE A 94 4.37 15.13 -20.37
CA PHE A 94 4.91 16.00 -19.32
C PHE A 94 6.07 15.34 -18.57
N VAL A 95 5.92 14.05 -18.20
CA VAL A 95 6.95 13.29 -17.49
C VAL A 95 8.12 12.93 -18.40
N ASP A 96 7.83 12.70 -19.68
CA ASP A 96 8.79 12.35 -20.72
C ASP A 96 9.42 13.60 -21.39
N ASP A 97 9.23 14.81 -20.85
CA ASP A 97 9.88 16.02 -21.39
C ASP A 97 11.42 15.90 -21.26
N PRO A 98 12.19 16.14 -22.34
CA PRO A 98 13.64 15.95 -22.34
C PRO A 98 14.36 16.81 -21.29
N ARG A 99 13.85 18.00 -20.99
CA ARG A 99 14.44 18.88 -19.96
C ARG A 99 14.23 18.28 -18.58
N MET A 100 13.07 17.67 -18.33
CA MET A 100 12.80 16.98 -17.06
C MET A 100 13.73 15.79 -16.86
N VAL A 101 13.89 14.95 -17.89
CA VAL A 101 14.80 13.79 -17.84
C VAL A 101 16.25 14.25 -17.63
N ASN A 102 16.71 15.23 -18.40
CA ASN A 102 18.07 15.77 -18.27
C ASN A 102 18.32 16.36 -16.88
N VAL A 103 17.38 17.15 -16.36
CA VAL A 103 17.48 17.67 -15.00
C VAL A 103 17.56 16.51 -14.01
N ALA A 104 16.69 15.51 -14.08
CA ALA A 104 16.68 14.39 -13.14
C ALA A 104 17.99 13.58 -13.13
N VAL A 105 18.52 13.23 -14.31
CA VAL A 105 19.75 12.44 -14.43
C VAL A 105 20.98 13.25 -13.96
N SER A 106 21.05 14.55 -14.31
CA SER A 106 22.18 15.41 -13.93
C SER A 106 22.27 15.76 -12.44
N ARG A 107 21.26 15.41 -11.62
CA ARG A 107 21.33 15.65 -10.16
C ARG A 107 22.17 14.62 -9.41
N ALA A 108 22.49 13.49 -10.04
CA ALA A 108 23.19 12.38 -9.40
C ALA A 108 24.69 12.50 -9.62
N LYS A 109 25.49 12.44 -8.54
CA LYS A 109 26.96 12.36 -8.66
C LYS A 109 27.46 10.93 -8.82
N ASN A 110 26.94 10.00 -8.00
CA ASN A 110 27.44 8.63 -7.92
C ASN A 110 26.41 7.61 -8.40
N ARG A 111 25.14 7.76 -7.99
CA ARG A 111 24.09 6.76 -8.27
C ARG A 111 22.78 7.40 -8.69
N PHE A 112 22.24 6.94 -9.82
CA PHE A 112 20.91 7.32 -10.30
C PHE A 112 19.99 6.09 -10.33
N THR A 113 18.86 6.19 -9.64
CA THR A 113 17.84 5.12 -9.60
C THR A 113 16.55 5.63 -10.24
N LEU A 114 16.15 5.02 -11.35
CA LEU A 114 14.82 5.23 -11.95
C LEU A 114 13.81 4.26 -11.34
N VAL A 115 12.70 4.78 -10.81
CA VAL A 115 11.57 4.00 -10.32
C VAL A 115 10.36 4.26 -11.21
N THR A 116 9.83 3.19 -11.81
CA THR A 116 8.72 3.27 -12.76
C THR A 116 7.86 2.00 -12.75
N GLY A 117 6.65 2.10 -13.30
CA GLY A 117 5.79 0.95 -13.56
C GLY A 117 6.37 0.02 -14.62
N ASP A 118 6.16 -1.28 -14.45
CA ASP A 118 6.53 -2.27 -15.45
C ASP A 118 5.85 -1.97 -16.80
N GLU A 119 6.64 -1.97 -17.87
CA GLU A 119 6.20 -1.71 -19.26
C GLU A 119 5.45 -0.38 -19.51
N VAL A 120 5.52 0.62 -18.62
CA VAL A 120 4.81 1.90 -18.81
C VAL A 120 5.36 2.70 -19.99
N PHE A 121 6.68 2.62 -20.22
CA PHE A 121 7.39 3.39 -21.24
C PHE A 121 7.96 2.52 -22.37
N THR A 122 7.67 1.22 -22.41
CA THR A 122 8.28 0.30 -23.39
C THR A 122 7.66 0.39 -24.79
N ALA A 123 6.42 0.85 -24.90
CA ALA A 123 5.68 0.93 -26.16
C ALA A 123 5.94 2.21 -26.98
N ASN A 124 6.76 3.15 -26.49
CA ASN A 124 7.07 4.40 -27.17
C ASN A 124 8.59 4.62 -27.31
N ASN A 125 8.97 5.58 -28.16
CA ASN A 125 10.36 5.97 -28.35
C ASN A 125 10.71 7.26 -27.59
N GLY A 126 10.07 7.45 -26.44
CA GLY A 126 10.24 8.61 -25.55
C GLY A 126 11.61 8.69 -24.89
N HIS A 127 11.87 9.79 -24.19
CA HIS A 127 13.15 10.03 -23.51
C HIS A 127 13.39 9.09 -22.33
N ILE A 128 12.37 8.82 -21.52
CA ILE A 128 12.39 7.83 -20.44
C ILE A 128 12.55 6.43 -21.01
N ALA A 129 11.90 6.10 -22.12
CA ALA A 129 12.05 4.80 -22.78
C ALA A 129 13.50 4.60 -23.27
N ALA A 130 14.10 5.64 -23.85
CA ALA A 130 15.51 5.63 -24.25
C ALA A 130 16.44 5.48 -23.03
N LEU A 131 16.15 6.17 -21.92
CA LEU A 131 16.91 6.05 -20.67
C LEU A 131 16.80 4.63 -20.08
N ILE A 132 15.60 4.03 -20.07
CA ILE A 132 15.40 2.65 -19.62
C ILE A 132 16.25 1.71 -20.46
N ARG A 133 16.18 1.79 -21.80
CA ARG A 133 16.99 0.94 -22.69
C ARG A 133 18.49 1.15 -22.47
N TYR A 134 18.91 2.40 -22.22
CA TYR A 134 20.30 2.70 -21.90
C TYR A 134 20.73 2.02 -20.59
N VAL A 135 19.93 2.16 -19.53
CA VAL A 135 20.17 1.49 -18.25
C VAL A 135 20.19 -0.02 -18.43
N GLU A 136 19.24 -0.60 -19.15
CA GLU A 136 19.18 -2.05 -19.38
C GLU A 136 20.35 -2.58 -20.19
N TYR A 137 20.85 -1.80 -21.15
CA TYR A 137 21.99 -2.18 -21.99
C TYR A 137 23.31 -2.21 -21.21
N TYR A 138 23.52 -1.26 -20.28
CA TYR A 138 24.74 -1.17 -19.49
C TYR A 138 24.64 -1.82 -18.12
N ALA A 139 23.44 -2.17 -17.66
CA ALA A 139 23.21 -2.79 -16.37
C ALA A 139 23.84 -4.19 -16.33
N GLN A 140 24.62 -4.46 -15.28
CA GLN A 140 25.02 -5.82 -14.92
C GLN A 140 23.85 -6.54 -14.24
N ASP A 141 23.90 -7.88 -14.21
CA ASP A 141 22.94 -8.70 -13.49
C ASP A 141 22.81 -8.21 -12.03
N GLY A 142 21.57 -7.94 -11.59
CA GLY A 142 21.26 -7.41 -10.26
C GLY A 142 21.01 -5.90 -10.17
N GLN A 143 21.40 -5.09 -11.17
CA GLN A 143 21.12 -3.64 -11.17
C GLN A 143 19.68 -3.30 -11.60
N ILE A 144 18.98 -4.26 -12.24
CA ILE A 144 17.56 -4.15 -12.56
C ILE A 144 16.76 -4.94 -11.52
N VAL A 145 16.28 -4.24 -10.50
CA VAL A 145 15.35 -4.83 -9.51
C VAL A 145 13.93 -4.78 -10.06
N ARG A 146 13.27 -5.94 -10.18
CA ARG A 146 11.86 -6.08 -10.59
C ARG A 146 10.98 -6.52 -9.42
N ALA A 147 9.88 -5.80 -9.23
CA ALA A 147 8.74 -6.15 -8.37
C ALA A 147 9.09 -6.65 -6.95
N PRO A 148 9.86 -5.90 -6.14
CA PRO A 148 10.16 -6.35 -4.78
C PRO A 148 8.92 -6.38 -3.88
N VAL A 149 7.87 -5.62 -4.21
CA VAL A 149 6.63 -5.55 -3.42
C VAL A 149 5.43 -5.96 -4.28
N VAL A 150 4.84 -7.11 -3.95
CA VAL A 150 3.57 -7.62 -4.49
C VAL A 150 2.52 -7.55 -3.38
N SER A 151 1.30 -7.13 -3.69
CA SER A 151 0.18 -7.08 -2.74
C SER A 151 -0.90 -8.05 -3.16
N ALA A 152 -1.56 -8.70 -2.19
CA ALA A 152 -2.75 -9.49 -2.43
C ALA A 152 -3.84 -8.70 -3.19
N PHE A 153 -3.94 -7.38 -2.97
CA PHE A 153 -4.89 -6.52 -3.68
C PHE A 153 -4.52 -6.25 -5.14
N ASP A 154 -3.34 -6.67 -5.62
CA ASP A 154 -3.00 -6.56 -7.03
C ASP A 154 -3.94 -7.42 -7.90
N LEU A 155 -4.58 -8.44 -7.31
CA LEU A 155 -5.66 -9.22 -7.92
C LEU A 155 -6.90 -8.39 -8.32
N LEU A 156 -7.01 -7.15 -7.85
CA LEU A 156 -8.06 -6.22 -8.27
C LEU A 156 -7.79 -5.62 -9.66
N TYR A 157 -6.57 -5.76 -10.18
CA TYR A 157 -6.19 -5.30 -11.51
C TYR A 157 -6.30 -6.42 -12.55
N GLN A 158 -6.38 -6.02 -13.83
CA GLN A 158 -6.46 -6.95 -14.96
C GLN A 158 -5.15 -7.72 -15.15
N GLU A 159 -4.02 -7.05 -14.94
CA GLU A 159 -2.67 -7.64 -14.92
C GLU A 159 -2.16 -7.66 -13.49
N TYR A 160 -1.62 -8.79 -13.05
CA TYR A 160 -1.02 -9.00 -11.74
C TYR A 160 0.10 -10.03 -11.83
N ASP A 161 0.89 -10.15 -10.76
CA ASP A 161 2.04 -11.05 -10.69
C ASP A 161 1.61 -12.54 -10.56
N GLU A 162 2.28 -13.46 -11.27
CA GLU A 162 1.93 -14.88 -11.27
C GLU A 162 2.02 -15.54 -9.89
N SER A 163 2.82 -14.98 -8.97
CA SER A 163 2.88 -15.41 -7.57
C SER A 163 1.50 -15.39 -6.88
N LEU A 164 0.56 -14.55 -7.34
CA LEU A 164 -0.80 -14.45 -6.80
C LEU A 164 -1.79 -15.47 -7.42
N ALA A 165 -1.36 -16.29 -8.39
CA ALA A 165 -2.25 -17.25 -9.06
C ALA A 165 -2.88 -18.25 -8.09
N ARG A 166 -2.12 -18.72 -7.09
CA ARG A 166 -2.63 -19.64 -6.06
C ARG A 166 -3.72 -18.97 -5.23
N LEU A 167 -3.47 -17.75 -4.75
CA LEU A 167 -4.44 -16.98 -3.96
C LEU A 167 -5.71 -16.73 -4.78
N HIS A 168 -5.56 -16.34 -6.05
CA HIS A 168 -6.68 -16.10 -6.95
C HIS A 168 -7.58 -17.32 -7.12
N ALA A 169 -7.00 -18.51 -7.29
CA ALA A 169 -7.73 -19.76 -7.45
C ALA A 169 -8.50 -20.18 -6.19
N GLN A 170 -8.09 -19.71 -5.01
CA GLN A 170 -8.73 -20.04 -3.73
C GLN A 170 -9.85 -19.07 -3.33
N LEU A 171 -9.97 -17.93 -4.01
CA LEU A 171 -11.02 -16.94 -3.74
C LEU A 171 -12.41 -17.55 -3.95
N ARG A 172 -13.33 -17.25 -3.03
CA ARG A 172 -14.71 -17.73 -3.11
C ARG A 172 -15.67 -16.56 -3.31
N SER A 173 -16.54 -16.66 -4.30
CA SER A 173 -17.54 -15.63 -4.58
C SER A 173 -18.61 -15.52 -3.49
N GLU A 174 -18.80 -16.57 -2.68
CA GLU A 174 -19.72 -16.61 -1.55
C GLU A 174 -19.27 -15.75 -0.36
N ASP A 175 -17.97 -15.44 -0.24
CA ASP A 175 -17.43 -14.68 0.90
C ASP A 175 -17.95 -13.23 0.90
N SER A 176 -18.06 -12.64 -0.29
CA SER A 176 -18.57 -11.28 -0.48
C SER A 176 -18.83 -10.99 -1.95
N ARG A 177 -19.70 -10.01 -2.23
CA ARG A 177 -19.85 -9.44 -3.59
C ARG A 177 -18.62 -8.64 -4.03
N PHE A 178 -17.78 -8.19 -3.09
CA PHE A 178 -16.61 -7.37 -3.37
C PHE A 178 -15.35 -8.24 -3.42
N LYS A 179 -14.64 -8.21 -4.56
CA LYS A 179 -13.39 -8.98 -4.72
C LYS A 179 -12.33 -8.66 -3.67
N SER A 180 -12.28 -7.41 -3.19
CA SER A 180 -11.37 -7.00 -2.11
C SER A 180 -11.65 -7.72 -0.79
N GLU A 181 -12.93 -7.88 -0.44
CA GLU A 181 -13.33 -8.65 0.74
C GLU A 181 -13.10 -10.15 0.54
N GLN A 182 -13.31 -10.69 -0.67
CA GLN A 182 -12.99 -12.10 -0.98
C GLN A 182 -11.50 -12.40 -0.75
N ILE A 183 -10.62 -11.47 -1.16
CA ILE A 183 -9.17 -11.57 -0.93
C ILE A 183 -8.88 -11.63 0.58
N VAL A 184 -9.41 -10.68 1.35
CA VAL A 184 -9.18 -10.63 2.80
C VAL A 184 -9.79 -11.84 3.52
N ALA A 185 -10.96 -12.33 3.09
CA ALA A 185 -11.59 -13.53 3.63
C ALA A 185 -10.73 -14.77 3.43
N GLN A 186 -10.12 -14.93 2.26
CA GLN A 186 -9.19 -16.02 1.98
C GLN A 186 -7.93 -15.91 2.85
N LEU A 187 -7.30 -14.72 2.92
CA LEU A 187 -6.12 -14.51 3.76
C LEU A 187 -6.41 -14.76 5.24
N LEU A 188 -7.59 -14.36 5.74
CA LEU A 188 -8.02 -14.66 7.10
C LEU A 188 -8.22 -16.15 7.32
N ARG A 189 -8.81 -16.88 6.36
CA ARG A 189 -8.93 -18.34 6.46
C ARG A 189 -7.56 -19.02 6.56
N ASP A 190 -6.60 -18.58 5.76
CA ASP A 190 -5.24 -19.10 5.79
C ASP A 190 -4.54 -18.76 7.12
N ALA A 191 -4.65 -17.52 7.59
CA ALA A 191 -4.10 -17.11 8.87
C ALA A 191 -4.72 -17.90 10.03
N LEU A 192 -6.05 -17.94 10.15
CA LEU A 192 -6.78 -18.63 11.23
C LEU A 192 -6.62 -20.15 11.21
N SER A 193 -6.08 -20.73 10.13
CA SER A 193 -5.72 -22.15 10.08
C SER A 193 -4.46 -22.49 10.88
N LYS A 194 -3.62 -21.49 11.21
CA LYS A 194 -2.41 -21.66 12.01
C LYS A 194 -2.78 -22.05 13.45
N ALA A 195 -2.02 -22.98 14.02
CA ALA A 195 -2.27 -23.49 15.38
C ALA A 195 -2.31 -22.39 16.45
N SER A 196 -1.44 -21.37 16.33
CA SER A 196 -1.39 -20.22 17.24
C SER A 196 -2.70 -19.42 17.33
N TYR A 197 -3.56 -19.52 16.31
CA TYR A 197 -4.86 -18.83 16.23
C TYR A 197 -6.06 -19.80 16.33
N GLY A 198 -5.85 -21.05 16.77
CA GLY A 198 -6.90 -22.06 16.84
C GLY A 198 -8.10 -21.66 17.71
N ALA A 199 -7.90 -20.78 18.70
CA ALA A 199 -8.97 -20.25 19.56
C ALA A 199 -9.84 -19.18 18.88
N LEU A 200 -9.43 -18.66 17.73
CA LEU A 200 -10.09 -17.55 17.03
C LEU A 200 -11.02 -18.04 15.92
N THR A 201 -12.04 -17.25 15.64
CA THR A 201 -12.92 -17.37 14.48
C THR A 201 -13.28 -15.99 13.94
N CYS A 202 -13.70 -15.92 12.69
CA CYS A 202 -14.11 -14.69 12.03
C CYS A 202 -15.54 -14.82 11.49
N HIS A 203 -16.32 -13.77 11.61
CA HIS A 203 -17.63 -13.63 10.97
C HIS A 203 -17.67 -12.37 10.12
N THR A 204 -18.36 -12.44 8.98
CA THR A 204 -18.45 -11.32 8.04
C THR A 204 -19.75 -10.53 8.22
N GLN A 205 -19.74 -9.27 7.80
CA GLN A 205 -20.94 -8.41 7.66
C GLN A 205 -21.77 -8.30 8.96
N ILE A 206 -21.09 -8.17 10.09
CA ILE A 206 -21.72 -8.02 11.42
C ILE A 206 -22.12 -6.58 11.65
N ARG A 207 -23.32 -6.34 12.19
CA ARG A 207 -23.76 -4.96 12.47
C ARG A 207 -23.03 -4.38 13.68
N LEU A 208 -22.70 -3.10 13.61
CA LEU A 208 -21.98 -2.41 14.67
C LEU A 208 -22.74 -2.45 16.01
N ASN A 209 -24.08 -2.40 15.98
CA ASN A 209 -24.92 -2.52 17.17
C ASN A 209 -24.99 -3.93 17.79
N GLN A 210 -24.44 -4.95 17.13
CA GLN A 210 -24.31 -6.30 17.70
C GLN A 210 -23.02 -6.45 18.51
N ILE A 211 -22.03 -5.57 18.29
CA ILE A 211 -20.71 -5.66 18.92
C ILE A 211 -20.43 -4.48 19.86
N ALA A 212 -21.00 -3.30 19.58
CA ALA A 212 -20.95 -2.13 20.44
C ALA A 212 -22.30 -1.92 21.14
N SER A 213 -22.26 -1.68 22.45
CA SER A 213 -23.48 -1.47 23.25
C SER A 213 -24.04 -0.06 23.06
N SER A 214 -25.27 0.06 22.54
CA SER A 214 -25.96 1.35 22.41
C SER A 214 -26.28 2.02 23.75
N ILE A 215 -26.12 1.33 24.88
CA ILE A 215 -26.34 1.88 26.22
C ILE A 215 -25.05 2.49 26.79
N ASN A 216 -23.92 2.39 26.07
CA ASN A 216 -22.66 2.97 26.50
C ASN A 216 -22.78 4.51 26.61
N PRO A 217 -22.67 5.10 27.82
CA PRO A 217 -22.87 6.53 28.04
C PRO A 217 -21.78 7.40 27.41
N ALA A 218 -20.64 6.81 27.00
CA ALA A 218 -19.60 7.53 26.28
C ALA A 218 -19.96 7.84 24.81
N LEU A 219 -21.01 7.21 24.28
CA LEU A 219 -21.44 7.41 22.90
C LEU A 219 -22.17 8.74 22.70
N THR A 220 -21.85 9.44 21.61
CA THR A 220 -22.53 10.67 21.22
C THR A 220 -23.85 10.35 20.49
N LYS A 221 -24.71 11.36 20.35
CA LYS A 221 -25.96 11.22 19.59
C LYS A 221 -25.72 10.81 18.13
N ASP A 222 -24.67 11.35 17.51
CA ASP A 222 -24.33 11.04 16.11
C ASP A 222 -23.82 9.60 15.96
N GLU A 223 -23.05 9.12 16.93
CA GLU A 223 -22.57 7.73 16.99
C GLU A 223 -23.74 6.73 17.17
N LEU A 224 -24.68 7.04 18.05
CA LEU A 224 -25.90 6.23 18.24
C LEU A 224 -26.75 6.19 16.96
N ASN A 225 -26.94 7.34 16.31
CA ASN A 225 -27.64 7.41 15.03
C ASN A 225 -26.92 6.60 13.94
N PHE A 226 -25.59 6.67 13.90
CA PHE A 226 -24.78 5.90 12.95
C PHE A 226 -24.95 4.38 13.17
N MET A 227 -24.97 3.92 14.42
CA MET A 227 -25.24 2.51 14.75
C MET A 227 -26.67 2.09 14.35
N HIS A 228 -27.67 2.96 14.55
CA HIS A 228 -29.07 2.68 14.17
C HIS A 228 -29.26 2.59 12.66
N ASN A 229 -28.44 3.30 11.88
CA ASN A 229 -28.45 3.28 10.42
C ASN A 229 -27.80 2.02 9.80
N ARG A 230 -27.81 0.90 10.53
CA ARG A 230 -27.32 -0.43 10.09
C ARG A 230 -25.87 -0.41 9.59
N ALA A 231 -25.01 0.41 10.18
CA ALA A 231 -23.57 0.31 9.92
C ALA A 231 -23.07 -1.11 10.23
N SER A 232 -22.36 -1.72 9.28
CA SER A 232 -21.75 -3.04 9.43
C SER A 232 -20.24 -2.96 9.41
N CYS A 233 -19.62 -4.00 9.94
CA CYS A 233 -18.20 -4.28 9.87
C CYS A 233 -17.97 -5.45 8.93
N ASP A 234 -16.93 -5.34 8.09
CA ASP A 234 -16.66 -6.34 7.05
C ASP A 234 -16.28 -7.68 7.66
N PHE A 235 -15.38 -7.66 8.66
CA PHE A 235 -14.92 -8.83 9.40
C PHE A 235 -14.86 -8.53 10.90
N VAL A 236 -15.37 -9.45 11.71
CA VAL A 236 -15.29 -9.39 13.17
C VAL A 236 -14.70 -10.67 13.71
N LEU A 237 -13.66 -10.53 14.52
CA LEU A 237 -12.94 -11.60 15.18
C LEU A 237 -13.56 -11.90 16.54
N TYR A 238 -13.65 -13.19 16.86
CA TYR A 238 -14.18 -13.70 18.12
C TYR A 238 -13.30 -14.82 18.66
N PHE A 239 -13.33 -15.03 19.97
CA PHE A 239 -13.01 -16.34 20.51
C PHE A 239 -14.10 -17.35 20.13
N ARG A 240 -13.70 -18.56 19.74
CA ARG A 240 -14.63 -19.67 19.46
C ARG A 240 -15.53 -19.98 20.66
N VAL A 241 -14.98 -19.84 21.86
CA VAL A 241 -15.70 -20.00 23.13
C VAL A 241 -16.09 -18.62 23.66
N GLY A 242 -17.33 -18.47 24.13
CA GLY A 242 -17.84 -17.22 24.70
C GLY A 242 -18.33 -16.18 23.69
N LYS A 243 -17.90 -16.25 22.42
CA LYS A 243 -18.33 -15.34 21.33
C LYS A 243 -18.18 -13.85 21.68
N THR A 244 -17.17 -13.50 22.45
CA THR A 244 -16.83 -12.09 22.72
C THR A 244 -16.10 -11.49 21.52
N PRO A 245 -16.55 -10.33 20.98
CA PRO A 245 -15.85 -9.65 19.89
C PRO A 245 -14.50 -9.11 20.37
N LEU A 246 -13.46 -9.35 19.58
CA LEU A 246 -12.07 -8.98 19.91
C LEU A 246 -11.57 -7.81 19.08
N GLY A 247 -11.81 -7.90 17.77
CA GLY A 247 -11.33 -6.93 16.81
C GLY A 247 -12.14 -6.94 15.54
N VAL A 248 -12.05 -5.84 14.81
CA VAL A 248 -12.70 -5.61 13.53
C VAL A 248 -11.64 -5.42 12.46
N ILE A 249 -11.85 -5.98 11.29
CA ILE A 249 -11.08 -5.67 10.09
C ILE A 249 -12.02 -5.04 9.06
N GLU A 250 -11.66 -3.86 8.56
CA GLU A 250 -12.38 -3.13 7.50
C GLU A 250 -11.53 -3.12 6.23
N VAL A 251 -12.16 -3.30 5.07
CA VAL A 251 -11.49 -3.29 3.76
C VAL A 251 -11.83 -1.99 3.04
N ASP A 252 -10.93 -1.03 3.11
CA ASP A 252 -11.13 0.30 2.56
C ASP A 252 -10.77 0.33 1.06
N GLY A 253 -11.78 0.57 0.22
CA GLY A 253 -11.64 0.71 -1.21
C GLY A 253 -10.88 1.97 -1.64
N GLY A 254 -10.63 2.08 -2.95
CA GLY A 254 -9.89 3.21 -3.54
C GLY A 254 -10.52 4.60 -3.46
N SER A 255 -11.76 4.70 -2.96
CA SER A 255 -12.55 5.93 -2.93
C SER A 255 -12.75 6.50 -1.52
N HIS A 256 -12.04 5.99 -0.52
CA HIS A 256 -12.21 6.41 0.88
C HIS A 256 -11.72 7.83 1.20
N ASP A 257 -11.04 8.51 0.27
CA ASP A 257 -10.64 9.92 0.42
C ASP A 257 -11.82 10.91 0.36
N ARG A 258 -13.07 10.45 0.14
CA ARG A 258 -14.23 11.34 0.12
C ARG A 258 -14.53 11.82 1.55
N PRO A 259 -14.77 13.13 1.79
CA PRO A 259 -15.03 13.65 3.14
C PRO A 259 -16.14 12.92 3.90
N GLU A 260 -17.20 12.51 3.20
CA GLU A 260 -18.29 11.73 3.79
C GLU A 260 -17.84 10.36 4.29
N GLN A 261 -16.99 9.67 3.52
CA GLN A 261 -16.48 8.36 3.90
C GLN A 261 -15.51 8.50 5.08
N VAL A 262 -14.63 9.49 5.06
CA VAL A 262 -13.73 9.82 6.19
C VAL A 262 -14.55 10.10 7.46
N ALA A 263 -15.64 10.87 7.37
CA ALA A 263 -16.50 11.16 8.51
C ALA A 263 -17.17 9.89 9.07
N ARG A 264 -17.69 9.03 8.21
CA ARG A 264 -18.27 7.73 8.60
C ARG A 264 -17.23 6.80 9.24
N ASP A 265 -16.03 6.78 8.67
CA ASP A 265 -14.92 5.97 9.15
C ASP A 265 -14.46 6.45 10.54
N ASN A 266 -14.40 7.76 10.77
CA ASN A 266 -14.11 8.35 12.07
C ASN A 266 -15.18 8.02 13.12
N LEU A 267 -16.46 8.09 12.77
CA LEU A 267 -17.55 7.68 13.67
C LEU A 267 -17.41 6.20 14.05
N LYS A 268 -17.17 5.33 13.07
CA LYS A 268 -16.98 3.89 13.31
C LYS A 268 -15.77 3.63 14.22
N ASN A 269 -14.63 4.26 13.95
CA ASN A 269 -13.42 4.15 14.77
C ASN A 269 -13.70 4.58 16.22
N SER A 270 -14.38 5.71 16.41
CA SER A 270 -14.72 6.23 17.74
C SER A 270 -15.64 5.27 18.52
N ILE A 271 -16.66 4.71 17.88
CA ILE A 271 -17.59 3.74 18.50
C ILE A 271 -16.84 2.48 18.96
N LEU A 272 -15.99 1.93 18.10
CA LEU A 272 -15.22 0.72 18.40
C LEU A 272 -14.22 0.98 19.54
N ALA A 273 -13.53 2.12 19.52
CA ALA A 273 -12.61 2.52 20.58
C ALA A 273 -13.32 2.65 21.94
N LYS A 274 -14.49 3.31 21.98
CA LYS A 274 -15.32 3.45 23.19
C LYS A 274 -15.89 2.11 23.68
N SER A 275 -15.94 1.11 22.80
CA SER A 275 -16.36 -0.26 23.12
C SER A 275 -15.18 -1.19 23.43
N ASN A 276 -13.95 -0.66 23.47
CA ASN A 276 -12.71 -1.41 23.66
C ASN A 276 -12.49 -2.52 22.61
N ILE A 277 -12.91 -2.27 21.37
CA ILE A 277 -12.74 -3.18 20.23
C ILE A 277 -11.66 -2.60 19.31
N HIS A 278 -10.63 -3.40 19.05
CA HIS A 278 -9.52 -2.99 18.18
C HIS A 278 -9.98 -3.01 16.72
N ILE A 279 -9.45 -2.09 15.90
CA ILE A 279 -9.75 -2.03 14.47
C ILE A 279 -8.48 -2.03 13.63
N LEU A 280 -8.45 -2.88 12.62
CA LEU A 280 -7.49 -2.86 11.53
C LEU A 280 -8.20 -2.40 10.26
N ARG A 281 -7.65 -1.41 9.56
CA ARG A 281 -8.16 -0.98 8.26
C ARG A 281 -7.17 -1.36 7.19
N LEU A 282 -7.62 -2.11 6.19
CA LEU A 282 -6.82 -2.59 5.08
C LEU A 282 -7.19 -1.81 3.83
N ARG A 283 -6.32 -0.89 3.42
CA ARG A 283 -6.57 -0.10 2.20
C ARG A 283 -6.14 -0.90 0.97
N THR A 284 -7.00 -0.93 -0.04
CA THR A 284 -6.74 -1.64 -1.32
C THR A 284 -5.54 -1.13 -2.14
N VAL A 285 -4.87 -0.06 -1.69
CA VAL A 285 -3.64 0.49 -2.29
C VAL A 285 -2.38 0.06 -1.57
N GLU A 286 -2.52 -0.53 -0.38
CA GLU A 286 -1.39 -0.96 0.43
C GLU A 286 -0.89 -2.35 0.03
N SER A 287 0.34 -2.64 0.46
CA SER A 287 0.93 -3.98 0.44
C SER A 287 1.05 -4.56 1.85
N SER A 288 1.69 -5.73 1.93
CA SER A 288 1.97 -6.46 3.17
C SER A 288 0.70 -6.79 3.97
N ILE A 289 -0.35 -7.22 3.26
CA ILE A 289 -1.68 -7.41 3.83
C ILE A 289 -1.69 -8.61 4.77
N GLU A 290 -0.98 -9.66 4.38
CA GLU A 290 -0.75 -10.87 5.15
C GLU A 290 -0.06 -10.57 6.48
N GLU A 291 1.05 -9.80 6.47
CA GLU A 291 1.74 -9.43 7.71
C GLU A 291 0.87 -8.54 8.60
N LYS A 292 0.09 -7.62 8.02
CA LYS A 292 -0.83 -6.78 8.81
C LYS A 292 -1.93 -7.60 9.49
N ILE A 293 -2.51 -8.55 8.78
CA ILE A 293 -3.51 -9.47 9.35
C ILE A 293 -2.86 -10.29 10.46
N ASP A 294 -1.71 -10.91 10.19
CA ASP A 294 -1.02 -11.76 11.17
C ASP A 294 -0.62 -10.98 12.44
N GLY A 295 -0.02 -9.80 12.28
CA GLY A 295 0.34 -8.91 13.39
C GLY A 295 -0.88 -8.44 14.19
N PHE A 296 -2.03 -8.22 13.53
CA PHE A 296 -3.26 -7.89 14.24
C PHE A 296 -3.81 -9.08 15.04
N LEU A 297 -3.80 -10.29 14.47
CA LEU A 297 -4.23 -11.51 15.15
C LEU A 297 -3.30 -11.93 16.29
N ALA A 298 -2.00 -11.61 16.20
CA ALA A 298 -0.99 -11.95 17.19
C ALA A 298 -1.32 -11.44 18.61
N GLN A 299 -2.11 -10.38 18.73
CA GLN A 299 -2.61 -9.85 20.00
C GLN A 299 -3.42 -10.88 20.82
N TRP A 300 -3.99 -11.89 20.15
CA TRP A 300 -4.81 -12.95 20.75
C TRP A 300 -4.27 -14.35 20.44
N ALA A 301 -3.01 -14.45 20.02
CA ALA A 301 -2.36 -15.73 19.81
C ALA A 301 -2.33 -16.53 21.12
N SER A 302 -2.63 -17.81 21.04
CA SER A 302 -2.36 -18.72 22.15
C SER A 302 -0.86 -18.92 22.24
N SER A 303 -0.28 -18.80 23.44
CA SER A 303 1.08 -19.25 23.70
C SER A 303 1.09 -20.75 23.44
N VAL A 304 1.68 -21.19 22.32
CA VAL A 304 1.95 -22.60 22.10
C VAL A 304 3.02 -22.96 23.12
N ALA A 305 2.61 -23.54 24.25
CA ALA A 305 3.53 -24.16 25.18
C ALA A 305 4.31 -25.21 24.37
N SER A 306 5.59 -24.95 24.16
CA SER A 306 6.52 -25.93 23.60
C SER A 306 6.54 -27.09 24.60
N VAL A 307 5.90 -28.20 24.25
CA VAL A 307 5.99 -29.47 24.97
C VAL A 307 7.24 -30.19 24.49
#